data_AF-G3J5T3-F1
#
_entry.id   AF-G3J5T3-F1
#
_cell.length_a   1.000
_cell.length_b   1.000
_cell.length_c   1.000
_cell.angle_alpha   90.00
_cell.angle_beta   90.00
_cell.angle_gamma   90.00
#
_symmetry.space_group_name_H-M   'P 1'
#
loop_
_entity.id
_entity.type
_entity.pdbx_description
1 polymer ?
#
loop_
_entity_poly.entity_id
_entity_poly.type
_entity_poly.pdbx_seq_one_letter_code
_entity_poly.pdbx_strand_id
1 'polypeptide(L)'
;MPPPKKKTKTSHHTDKAPSVLLSDFRTAWPLQTGDETVLIKVKDEEFSVHRAVLTQHSDYFRASTRACYDESAGELEFDNIDPKYFALFLGVAYSYSSIVPHAPPAPAANPEAQSQRTPMRDYVEVYKLCDRFICPTIAAYMLRCIHTLIGDRHRALFRSTMDKAQQLWCTKDFADAFEVLEQNHREQNQLGILMVEYFCEGVFYRSWDASVGEIEDKPAFVLQVSRYFAAKLAILLEQRSKLKRKELKMPTSEE
;
A
#
# COMPACT_ATOMS: atom_id res chain seq x y z
N MET A 1 60.29 -5.38 21.84
CA MET A 1 59.54 -5.95 20.71
C MET A 1 58.06 -5.93 21.03
N PRO A 2 57.23 -5.14 20.32
CA PRO A 2 55.77 -5.20 20.45
C PRO A 2 55.16 -6.25 19.49
N PRO A 3 54.02 -6.89 19.85
CA PRO A 3 53.40 -7.96 19.06
C PRO A 3 52.58 -7.43 17.86
N PRO A 4 52.30 -8.27 16.85
CA PRO A 4 51.82 -7.84 15.53
C PRO A 4 50.32 -7.47 15.53
N LYS A 5 50.01 -6.34 14.88
CA LYS A 5 48.65 -5.86 14.63
C LYS A 5 47.95 -6.76 13.58
N LYS A 6 46.87 -7.44 13.98
CA LYS A 6 45.96 -8.14 13.07
C LYS A 6 45.27 -7.13 12.14
N LYS A 7 45.44 -7.32 10.82
CA LYS A 7 44.66 -6.63 9.78
C LYS A 7 43.24 -7.20 9.76
N THR A 8 42.26 -6.39 10.11
CA THR A 8 40.84 -6.74 9.96
C THR A 8 40.44 -6.51 8.50
N LYS A 9 39.99 -7.57 7.83
CA LYS A 9 39.41 -7.52 6.49
C LYS A 9 38.14 -6.67 6.50
N THR A 10 38.12 -5.64 5.66
CA THR A 10 36.93 -4.89 5.29
C THR A 10 35.96 -5.81 4.55
N SER A 11 34.84 -6.12 5.21
CA SER A 11 33.66 -6.71 4.57
C SER A 11 32.94 -5.59 3.82
N HIS A 12 32.96 -5.63 2.50
CA HIS A 12 32.09 -4.82 1.66
C HIS A 12 30.64 -5.21 1.91
N HIS A 13 29.96 -4.46 2.77
CA HIS A 13 28.50 -4.46 2.84
C HIS A 13 28.03 -3.61 1.65
N THR A 14 27.48 -4.24 0.62
CA THR A 14 26.77 -3.53 -0.44
C THR A 14 25.43 -3.10 0.13
N ASP A 15 25.41 -1.91 0.73
CA ASP A 15 24.17 -1.23 1.09
C ASP A 15 23.43 -0.86 -0.21
N LYS A 16 22.57 -1.77 -0.67
CA LYS A 16 21.50 -1.39 -1.58
C LYS A 16 20.57 -0.47 -0.79
N ALA A 17 20.61 0.81 -1.13
CA ALA A 17 19.79 1.83 -0.51
C ALA A 17 18.31 1.38 -0.46
N PRO A 18 17.61 1.58 0.68
CA PRO A 18 16.17 1.31 0.75
C PRO A 18 15.46 2.18 -0.29
N SER A 19 14.48 1.62 -0.98
CA SER A 19 13.68 2.36 -1.95
C SER A 19 12.85 3.44 -1.22
N VAL A 20 13.15 4.71 -1.50
CA VAL A 20 12.54 5.93 -0.91
C VAL A 20 11.38 6.43 -1.81
N LEU A 21 10.76 5.55 -2.61
CA LEU A 21 9.88 5.96 -3.73
C LEU A 21 8.68 6.83 -3.33
N LEU A 22 8.18 6.68 -2.11
CA LEU A 22 7.01 7.41 -1.60
C LEU A 22 7.28 8.15 -0.28
N SER A 23 8.53 8.18 0.18
CA SER A 23 8.88 8.77 1.49
C SER A 23 9.25 10.25 1.43
N ASP A 24 9.40 10.82 0.23
CA ASP A 24 9.70 12.24 0.06
C ASP A 24 8.85 12.83 -1.08
N PHE A 25 7.64 13.30 -0.77
CA PHE A 25 6.77 14.01 -1.71
C PHE A 25 7.20 15.46 -1.92
N ARG A 26 8.23 15.92 -1.19
CA ARG A 26 8.73 17.31 -1.17
C ARG A 26 10.14 17.47 -1.74
N THR A 27 10.75 16.43 -2.31
CA THR A 27 11.94 16.63 -3.15
C THR A 27 11.54 17.37 -4.42
N ALA A 28 11.57 18.69 -4.26
CA ALA A 28 11.39 19.77 -5.20
C ALA A 28 11.60 19.38 -6.66
N TRP A 29 10.58 19.64 -7.48
CA TRP A 29 10.82 19.90 -8.89
C TRP A 29 10.77 21.42 -9.10
N PRO A 30 11.90 22.14 -9.04
CA PRO A 30 11.95 23.52 -9.50
C PRO A 30 11.80 23.48 -11.02
N LEU A 31 10.56 23.56 -11.48
CA LEU A 31 10.25 23.67 -12.90
C LEU A 31 10.37 25.14 -13.29
N GLN A 32 11.24 25.43 -14.26
CA GLN A 32 11.06 26.66 -15.03
C GLN A 32 9.77 26.49 -15.84
N THR A 33 8.75 27.30 -15.55
CA THR A 33 7.56 27.43 -16.39
C THR A 33 7.97 27.80 -17.81
N GLY A 34 7.73 26.91 -18.75
CA GLY A 34 7.95 27.09 -20.18
C GLY A 34 6.89 26.36 -20.98
N ASP A 35 6.91 26.47 -22.31
CA ASP A 35 5.89 25.91 -23.23
C ASP A 35 5.68 24.38 -23.14
N GLU A 36 6.54 23.66 -22.42
CA GLU A 36 6.47 22.19 -22.23
C GLU A 36 5.84 21.76 -20.90
N THR A 37 5.43 22.70 -20.05
CA THR A 37 4.76 22.44 -18.76
C THR A 37 3.25 22.62 -18.84
N VAL A 38 2.51 21.75 -18.15
CA VAL A 38 1.04 21.77 -18.03
C VAL A 38 0.69 22.02 -16.58
N LEU A 39 -0.30 22.88 -16.34
CA LEU A 39 -0.84 23.14 -15.01
C LEU A 39 -2.00 22.16 -14.74
N ILE A 40 -1.89 21.41 -13.64
CA ILE A 40 -2.93 20.48 -13.20
C ILE A 40 -3.41 20.94 -11.84
N LYS A 41 -4.71 21.22 -11.73
CA LYS A 41 -5.36 21.56 -10.47
C LYS A 41 -5.96 20.32 -9.85
N VAL A 42 -5.63 20.04 -8.60
CA VAL A 42 -6.18 18.93 -7.82
C VAL A 42 -6.74 19.50 -6.53
N LYS A 43 -8.07 19.61 -6.47
CA LYS A 43 -8.78 20.33 -5.40
C LYS A 43 -8.24 21.76 -5.21
N ASP A 44 -7.60 22.02 -4.08
CA ASP A 44 -7.04 23.29 -3.64
C ASP A 44 -5.53 23.43 -3.92
N GLU A 45 -4.90 22.43 -4.54
CA GLU A 45 -3.48 22.44 -4.90
C GLU A 45 -3.27 22.49 -6.42
N GLU A 46 -2.20 23.17 -6.84
CA GLU A 46 -1.79 23.29 -8.23
C GLU A 46 -0.43 22.62 -8.46
N PHE A 47 -0.34 21.82 -9.51
CA PHE A 47 0.85 21.07 -9.90
C PHE A 47 1.29 21.50 -11.29
N SER A 48 2.47 22.09 -11.40
CA SER A 48 3.14 22.26 -12.68
C SER A 48 3.89 20.97 -13.03
N VAL A 49 3.68 20.41 -14.22
CA VAL A 49 4.26 19.13 -14.64
C VAL A 49 4.69 19.15 -16.10
N HIS A 50 5.83 18.52 -16.41
CA HIS A 50 6.24 18.33 -17.81
C HIS A 50 5.28 17.42 -18.56
N ARG A 51 4.79 17.89 -19.72
CA ARG A 51 3.91 17.10 -20.60
C ARG A 51 4.53 15.77 -21.01
N ALA A 52 5.85 15.74 -21.23
CA ALA A 52 6.57 14.53 -21.59
C ALA A 52 6.43 13.44 -20.51
N VAL A 53 6.52 13.80 -19.23
CA VAL A 53 6.43 12.85 -18.11
C VAL A 53 5.05 12.23 -18.02
N LEU A 54 4.00 13.04 -18.16
CA LEU A 54 2.62 12.55 -18.17
C LEU A 54 2.35 11.64 -19.36
N THR A 55 2.75 12.05 -20.56
CA THR A 55 2.40 11.33 -21.81
C THR A 55 3.27 10.12 -22.11
N GLN A 56 4.43 9.97 -21.48
CA GLN A 56 5.34 8.86 -21.73
C GLN A 56 4.71 7.51 -21.36
N HIS A 57 4.12 7.44 -20.16
CA HIS A 57 3.61 6.20 -19.58
C HIS A 57 2.10 6.19 -19.32
N SER A 58 1.36 7.22 -19.75
CA SER A 58 -0.10 7.31 -19.61
C SER A 58 -0.78 7.52 -20.95
N ASP A 59 -1.66 6.60 -21.33
CA ASP A 59 -2.49 6.78 -22.52
C ASP A 59 -3.62 7.78 -22.30
N TYR A 60 -4.09 7.93 -21.06
CA TYR A 60 -5.03 8.99 -20.67
C TYR A 60 -4.46 10.37 -21.00
N PHE A 61 -3.26 10.70 -20.49
CA PHE A 61 -2.65 12.01 -20.74
C PHE A 61 -2.19 12.19 -22.19
N ARG A 62 -1.82 11.09 -22.87
CA ARG A 62 -1.52 11.12 -24.31
C ARG A 62 -2.74 11.49 -25.14
N ALA A 63 -3.93 11.06 -24.74
CA ALA A 63 -5.19 11.40 -25.39
C ALA A 63 -5.68 12.80 -24.99
N SER A 64 -5.68 13.12 -23.70
CA SER A 64 -6.23 14.38 -23.17
C SER A 64 -5.47 15.61 -23.61
N THR A 65 -4.18 15.49 -23.93
CA THR A 65 -3.37 16.61 -24.40
C THR A 65 -3.41 16.81 -25.92
N ARG A 66 -4.12 15.98 -26.69
CA ARG A 66 -4.26 16.17 -28.15
C ARG A 66 -5.24 17.32 -28.42
N ALA A 67 -4.84 18.22 -29.33
CA ALA A 67 -5.56 19.44 -29.70
C ALA A 67 -7.01 19.25 -30.21
N CYS A 68 -7.49 18.02 -30.40
CA CYS A 68 -8.85 17.77 -30.86
C CYS A 68 -9.92 17.88 -29.75
N TYR A 69 -9.50 18.09 -28.49
CA TYR A 69 -10.36 18.27 -27.31
C TYR A 69 -10.15 19.62 -26.62
N ASP A 70 -9.65 20.61 -27.37
CA ASP A 70 -9.22 21.91 -26.83
C ASP A 70 -10.40 22.90 -26.65
N GLU A 71 -11.24 22.62 -25.65
CA GLU A 71 -12.02 23.68 -24.98
C GLU A 71 -11.39 24.10 -23.63
N SER A 72 -10.37 23.38 -23.14
CA SER A 72 -9.82 23.57 -21.79
C SER A 72 -8.46 24.28 -21.71
N ALA A 73 -7.91 24.80 -22.82
CA ALA A 73 -6.73 25.67 -22.83
C ALA A 73 -5.49 25.12 -22.09
N GLY A 74 -5.36 23.80 -21.98
CA GLY A 74 -4.22 23.15 -21.31
C GLY A 74 -4.32 23.05 -19.79
N GLU A 75 -5.46 23.32 -19.18
CA GLU A 75 -5.70 23.10 -17.75
C GLU A 75 -6.47 21.78 -17.52
N LEU A 76 -5.97 20.94 -16.61
CA LEU A 76 -6.65 19.70 -16.19
C LEU A 76 -7.03 19.84 -14.71
N GLU A 77 -8.29 19.58 -14.38
CA GLU A 77 -8.80 19.68 -13.01
C GLU A 77 -9.29 18.31 -12.49
N PHE A 78 -8.93 17.98 -11.24
CA PHE A 78 -9.33 16.76 -10.56
C PHE A 78 -9.85 17.02 -9.14
N ASP A 79 -11.17 17.03 -8.96
CA ASP A 79 -11.79 17.30 -7.65
C ASP A 79 -11.84 16.09 -6.71
N ASN A 80 -11.81 14.89 -7.29
CA ASN A 80 -12.00 13.62 -6.57
C ASN A 80 -10.68 12.86 -6.31
N ILE A 81 -9.53 13.52 -6.48
CA ILE A 81 -8.21 12.95 -6.18
C ILE A 81 -7.66 13.68 -4.95
N ASP A 82 -7.06 12.95 -4.02
CA ASP A 82 -6.32 13.57 -2.92
C ASP A 82 -4.98 14.13 -3.43
N PRO A 83 -4.67 15.41 -3.19
CA PRO A 83 -3.41 16.03 -3.63
C PRO A 83 -2.17 15.25 -3.18
N LYS A 84 -2.20 14.64 -1.98
CA LYS A 84 -1.10 13.80 -1.47
C LYS A 84 -0.80 12.64 -2.42
N TYR A 85 -1.83 11.88 -2.80
CA TYR A 85 -1.63 10.71 -3.66
C TYR A 85 -1.31 11.10 -5.09
N PHE A 86 -1.82 12.24 -5.57
CA PHE A 86 -1.41 12.78 -6.86
C PHE A 86 0.07 13.17 -6.89
N ALA A 87 0.56 13.86 -5.86
CA ALA A 87 1.97 14.21 -5.73
C ALA A 87 2.87 12.95 -5.69
N LEU A 88 2.45 11.91 -4.95
CA LEU A 88 3.13 10.62 -4.94
C LEU A 88 3.15 9.96 -6.31
N PHE A 89 2.02 9.93 -7.02
CA PHE A 89 1.95 9.43 -8.40
C PHE A 89 2.90 10.18 -9.32
N LEU A 90 2.95 11.51 -9.25
CA LEU A 90 3.88 12.32 -10.03
C LEU A 90 5.34 11.95 -9.71
N GLY A 91 5.69 11.78 -8.43
CA GLY A 91 7.02 11.33 -8.03
C GLY A 91 7.41 9.99 -8.69
N VAL A 92 6.48 9.03 -8.73
CA VAL A 92 6.68 7.76 -9.42
C VAL A 92 6.82 7.96 -10.94
N ALA A 93 5.96 8.77 -11.55
CA ALA A 93 5.99 9.04 -12.99
C ALA A 93 7.33 9.68 -13.43
N TYR A 94 7.81 10.68 -12.68
CA TYR A 94 9.13 11.28 -12.90
C TYR A 94 10.26 10.27 -12.75
N SER A 95 10.18 9.41 -11.73
CA SER A 95 11.15 8.34 -11.54
C SER A 95 11.17 7.37 -12.75
N TYR A 96 10.00 7.05 -13.30
CA TYR A 96 9.82 6.21 -14.49
C TYR A 96 10.23 6.87 -15.82
N SER A 97 10.31 8.19 -15.84
CA SER A 97 10.90 8.94 -16.95
C SER A 97 12.44 8.99 -16.89
N SER A 98 13.04 8.53 -15.79
CA SER A 98 14.50 8.38 -15.68
C SER A 98 15.01 7.11 -16.38
N ILE A 99 16.32 7.06 -16.66
CA ILE A 99 16.99 5.94 -17.34
C ILE A 99 17.18 4.72 -16.39
N VAL A 100 16.92 4.88 -15.09
CA VAL A 100 17.19 3.84 -14.09
C VAL A 100 16.08 2.77 -14.13
N PRO A 101 16.43 1.48 -14.31
CA PRO A 101 15.43 0.41 -14.27
C PRO A 101 14.78 0.29 -12.89
N HIS A 102 13.45 0.32 -12.87
CA HIS A 102 12.67 0.09 -11.65
C HIS A 102 12.59 -1.40 -11.34
N ALA A 103 13.06 -1.77 -10.16
CA ALA A 103 12.89 -3.10 -9.59
C ALA A 103 12.05 -2.99 -8.32
N PRO A 104 11.06 -3.88 -8.10
CA PRO A 104 10.34 -3.88 -6.85
C PRO A 104 11.32 -4.15 -5.69
N PRO A 105 11.03 -3.64 -4.48
CA PRO A 105 11.87 -3.91 -3.33
C PRO A 105 11.94 -5.42 -3.08
N ALA A 106 13.12 -5.89 -2.71
CA ALA A 106 13.28 -7.25 -2.22
C ALA A 106 12.57 -7.39 -0.86
N PRO A 107 11.97 -8.56 -0.56
CA PRO A 107 11.39 -8.81 0.76
C PRO A 107 12.39 -8.53 1.88
N ALA A 108 11.96 -7.84 2.92
CA ALA A 108 12.82 -7.51 4.03
C ALA A 108 13.29 -8.78 4.78
N ALA A 109 14.55 -8.81 5.20
CA ALA A 109 15.05 -9.91 6.03
C ALA A 109 14.31 -9.95 7.38
N ASN A 110 14.21 -8.79 8.04
CA ASN A 110 13.57 -8.58 9.34
C ASN A 110 12.55 -7.44 9.23
N PRO A 111 11.37 -7.67 8.61
CA PRO A 111 10.35 -6.63 8.43
C PRO A 111 9.89 -6.01 9.75
N GLU A 112 9.91 -6.78 10.84
CA GLU A 112 9.59 -6.34 12.20
C GLU A 112 10.54 -5.24 12.73
N ALA A 113 11.78 -5.18 12.25
CA ALA A 113 12.80 -4.25 12.74
C ALA A 113 12.84 -2.90 11.97
N GLN A 114 12.00 -2.73 10.94
CA GLN A 114 12.00 -1.50 10.14
C GLN A 114 11.42 -0.32 10.94
N SER A 115 12.21 0.74 11.12
CA SER A 115 11.85 1.95 11.86
C SER A 115 11.04 2.97 11.04
N GLN A 116 11.30 3.05 9.73
CA GLN A 116 10.53 3.87 8.79
C GLN A 116 9.79 2.97 7.81
N ARG A 117 8.48 3.19 7.70
CA ARG A 117 7.59 2.39 6.86
C ARG A 117 6.62 3.33 6.17
N THR A 118 6.70 3.42 4.84
CA THR A 118 5.63 4.02 4.07
C THR A 118 4.36 3.17 4.28
N PRO A 119 3.20 3.79 4.60
CA PRO A 119 1.94 3.09 4.73
C PRO A 119 1.57 2.33 3.45
N MET A 120 1.00 1.13 3.59
CA MET A 120 0.56 0.33 2.45
C MET A 120 -0.52 1.06 1.63
N ARG A 121 -1.38 1.83 2.30
CA ARG A 121 -2.39 2.70 1.68
C ARG A 121 -1.81 3.61 0.61
N ASP A 122 -0.64 4.21 0.84
CA ASP A 122 -0.02 5.14 -0.10
C ASP A 122 0.33 4.43 -1.42
N TYR A 123 0.78 3.17 -1.37
CA TYR A 123 1.02 2.36 -2.57
C TYR A 123 -0.28 2.00 -3.29
N VAL A 124 -1.34 1.66 -2.55
CA VAL A 124 -2.65 1.29 -3.12
C VAL A 124 -3.29 2.48 -3.83
N GLU A 125 -3.26 3.67 -3.24
CA GLU A 125 -3.83 4.87 -3.86
C GLU A 125 -3.06 5.27 -5.12
N VAL A 126 -1.73 5.16 -5.12
CA VAL A 126 -0.93 5.38 -6.34
C VAL A 126 -1.24 4.29 -7.39
N TYR A 127 -1.43 3.04 -6.99
CA TYR A 127 -1.86 1.96 -7.91
C TYR A 127 -3.22 2.28 -8.57
N LYS A 128 -4.20 2.76 -7.79
CA LYS A 128 -5.50 3.21 -8.32
C LYS A 128 -5.35 4.37 -9.31
N LEU A 129 -4.47 5.33 -9.04
CA LEU A 129 -4.18 6.41 -9.97
C LEU A 129 -3.52 5.90 -11.26
N CYS A 130 -2.66 4.87 -11.18
CA CYS A 130 -2.09 4.25 -12.37
C CYS A 130 -3.16 3.58 -13.23
N ASP A 131 -4.16 2.95 -12.62
CA ASP A 131 -5.30 2.38 -13.35
C ASP A 131 -6.15 3.49 -14.01
N ARG A 132 -6.55 4.49 -13.22
CA ARG A 132 -7.33 5.65 -13.69
C ARG A 132 -6.67 6.39 -14.85
N PHE A 133 -5.36 6.59 -14.79
CA PHE A 133 -4.60 7.27 -15.84
C PHE A 133 -4.05 6.32 -16.91
N ILE A 134 -4.45 5.05 -16.91
CA ILE A 134 -4.06 4.07 -17.93
C ILE A 134 -2.53 4.01 -18.06
N CYS A 135 -1.87 3.72 -16.94
CA CYS A 135 -0.43 3.59 -16.79
C CYS A 135 -0.03 2.13 -16.50
N PRO A 136 -0.21 1.18 -17.44
CA PRO A 136 -0.11 -0.26 -17.17
C PRO A 136 1.28 -0.69 -16.65
N THR A 137 2.34 -0.08 -17.17
CA THR A 137 3.72 -0.40 -16.76
C THR A 137 4.00 0.00 -15.31
N ILE A 138 3.54 1.19 -14.91
CA ILE A 138 3.68 1.68 -13.54
C ILE A 138 2.73 0.92 -12.61
N ALA A 139 1.50 0.65 -13.05
CA ALA A 139 0.51 -0.13 -12.28
C ALA A 139 1.06 -1.54 -11.94
N ALA A 140 1.65 -2.23 -12.92
CA ALA A 140 2.25 -3.54 -12.71
C ALA A 140 3.41 -3.51 -11.70
N TYR A 141 4.20 -2.44 -11.72
CA TYR A 141 5.26 -2.23 -10.73
C TYR A 141 4.71 -1.98 -9.33
N MET A 142 3.75 -1.06 -9.20
CA MET A 142 3.11 -0.74 -7.94
C MET A 142 2.47 -1.98 -7.32
N LEU A 143 1.80 -2.81 -8.12
CA LEU A 143 1.23 -4.08 -7.66
C LEU A 143 2.29 -5.03 -7.09
N ARG A 144 3.46 -5.12 -7.73
CA ARG A 144 4.59 -5.93 -7.20
C ARG A 144 5.12 -5.38 -5.88
N CYS A 145 5.21 -4.06 -5.73
CA CYS A 145 5.57 -3.42 -4.47
C CYS A 145 4.55 -3.73 -3.37
N ILE A 146 3.26 -3.66 -3.68
CA ILE A 146 2.18 -4.00 -2.73
C ILE A 146 2.27 -5.48 -2.32
N HIS A 147 2.51 -6.41 -3.26
CA HIS A 147 2.68 -7.83 -2.92
C HIS A 147 3.87 -8.06 -1.96
N THR A 148 5.01 -7.42 -2.21
CA THR A 148 6.15 -7.49 -1.27
C THR A 148 5.76 -6.95 0.10
N LEU A 149 5.07 -5.81 0.16
CA LEU A 149 4.61 -5.21 1.41
C LEU A 149 3.64 -6.11 2.17
N ILE A 150 2.65 -6.70 1.51
CA ILE A 150 1.71 -7.66 2.12
C ILE A 150 2.49 -8.81 2.78
N GLY A 151 3.47 -9.39 2.08
CA GLY A 151 4.30 -10.46 2.61
C GLY A 151 5.14 -10.02 3.81
N ASP A 152 5.76 -8.84 3.75
CA ASP A 152 6.57 -8.29 4.84
C ASP A 152 5.72 -7.95 6.07
N ARG A 153 4.52 -7.39 5.89
CA ARG A 153 3.58 -7.09 6.99
C ARG A 153 3.00 -8.34 7.62
N HIS A 154 2.66 -9.35 6.83
CA HIS A 154 2.28 -10.66 7.35
C HIS A 154 3.40 -11.26 8.20
N ARG A 155 4.64 -11.26 7.71
CA ARG A 155 5.78 -11.78 8.46
C ARG A 155 6.05 -10.99 9.73
N ALA A 156 5.87 -9.67 9.71
CA ALA A 156 5.97 -8.84 10.90
C ALA A 156 4.89 -9.22 11.92
N LEU A 157 3.61 -9.35 11.50
CA LEU A 157 2.52 -9.84 12.36
C LEU A 157 2.84 -11.22 12.95
N PHE A 158 3.25 -12.17 12.11
CA PHE A 158 3.50 -13.54 12.54
C PHE A 158 4.64 -13.63 13.58
N ARG A 159 5.68 -12.80 13.43
CA ARG A 159 6.87 -12.81 14.31
C ARG A 159 6.70 -11.98 15.57
N SER A 160 5.74 -11.05 15.60
CA SER A 160 5.58 -10.07 16.68
C SER A 160 4.43 -10.38 17.64
N THR A 161 4.12 -11.66 17.89
CA THR A 161 2.90 -12.08 18.61
C THR A 161 2.71 -11.43 19.99
N MET A 162 3.81 -11.11 20.69
CA MET A 162 3.79 -10.49 22.02
C MET A 162 4.00 -8.97 21.99
N ASP A 163 4.34 -8.41 20.83
CA ASP A 163 4.48 -6.96 20.65
C ASP A 163 3.14 -6.37 20.20
N LYS A 164 2.38 -5.87 21.18
CA LYS A 164 1.07 -5.26 20.95
C LYS A 164 1.14 -4.04 20.03
N ALA A 165 2.19 -3.22 20.16
CA ALA A 165 2.32 -2.01 19.36
C ALA A 165 2.53 -2.37 17.88
N GLN A 166 3.38 -3.37 17.62
CA GLN A 166 3.61 -3.85 16.26
C GLN A 166 2.39 -4.56 15.67
N GLN A 167 1.66 -5.36 16.46
CA GLN A 167 0.41 -5.98 16.03
C GLN A 167 -0.63 -4.92 15.63
N LEU A 168 -0.84 -3.92 16.48
CA LEU A 168 -1.79 -2.85 16.23
C LEU A 168 -1.40 -2.04 14.99
N TRP A 169 -0.12 -1.66 14.87
CA TRP A 169 0.36 -0.90 13.72
C TRP A 169 0.16 -1.66 12.40
N CYS A 170 0.53 -2.95 12.34
CA CYS A 170 0.33 -3.74 11.13
C CYS A 170 -1.17 -3.95 10.84
N THR A 171 -1.99 -4.09 11.88
CA THR A 171 -3.46 -4.20 11.73
C THR A 171 -4.03 -2.93 11.09
N LYS A 172 -3.65 -1.75 11.59
CA LYS A 172 -4.06 -0.46 11.00
C LYS A 172 -3.57 -0.32 9.56
N ASP A 173 -2.33 -0.71 9.27
CA ASP A 173 -1.74 -0.63 7.91
C ASP A 173 -2.50 -1.50 6.90
N PHE A 174 -2.89 -2.74 7.27
CA PHE A 174 -3.74 -3.60 6.44
C PHE A 174 -5.15 -3.02 6.28
N ALA A 175 -5.77 -2.56 7.37
CA ALA A 175 -7.12 -2.02 7.36
C ALA A 175 -7.22 -0.77 6.47
N ASP A 176 -6.29 0.18 6.64
CA ASP A 176 -6.25 1.42 5.85
C ASP A 176 -6.05 1.18 4.36
N ALA A 177 -5.22 0.19 4.00
CA ALA A 177 -4.98 -0.19 2.61
C ALA A 177 -6.17 -0.92 2.00
N PHE A 178 -6.86 -1.77 2.78
CA PHE A 178 -8.05 -2.48 2.31
C PHE A 178 -9.22 -1.52 2.07
N GLU A 179 -9.44 -0.57 2.99
CA GLU A 179 -10.62 0.29 2.98
C GLU A 179 -10.67 1.23 1.77
N VAL A 180 -9.52 1.49 1.13
CA VAL A 180 -9.44 2.34 -0.08
C VAL A 180 -9.64 1.58 -1.38
N LEU A 181 -9.67 0.25 -1.35
CA LEU A 181 -9.86 -0.57 -2.54
C LEU A 181 -11.28 -0.47 -3.07
N GLU A 182 -11.41 -0.36 -4.39
CA GLU A 182 -12.69 -0.35 -5.08
C GLU A 182 -13.16 -1.79 -5.27
N GLN A 183 -14.10 -2.22 -4.42
CA GLN A 183 -14.55 -3.62 -4.36
C GLN A 183 -15.23 -4.13 -5.64
N ASN A 184 -15.73 -3.22 -6.49
CA ASN A 184 -16.33 -3.56 -7.78
C ASN A 184 -15.28 -3.75 -8.88
N HIS A 185 -14.03 -3.35 -8.65
CA HIS A 185 -12.93 -3.51 -9.58
C HIS A 185 -12.25 -4.86 -9.35
N ARG A 186 -12.20 -5.71 -10.37
CA ARG A 186 -11.77 -7.12 -10.24
C ARG A 186 -10.37 -7.28 -9.65
N GLU A 187 -9.38 -6.58 -10.21
CA GLU A 187 -7.98 -6.66 -9.76
C GLU A 187 -7.83 -6.15 -8.32
N GLN A 188 -8.49 -5.05 -7.97
CA GLN A 188 -8.47 -4.49 -6.61
C GLN A 188 -9.18 -5.41 -5.61
N ASN A 189 -10.28 -6.05 -6.01
CA ASN A 189 -10.97 -7.05 -5.17
C ASN A 189 -10.08 -8.27 -4.90
N GLN A 190 -9.39 -8.78 -5.93
CA GLN A 190 -8.43 -9.88 -5.79
C GLN A 190 -7.29 -9.51 -4.82
N LEU A 191 -6.79 -8.27 -4.92
CA LEU A 191 -5.79 -7.73 -3.99
C LEU A 191 -6.33 -7.64 -2.56
N GLY A 192 -7.58 -7.22 -2.38
CA GLY A 192 -8.26 -7.19 -1.09
C GLY A 192 -8.40 -8.58 -0.45
N ILE A 193 -8.74 -9.60 -1.24
CA ILE A 193 -8.79 -11.00 -0.77
C ILE A 193 -7.41 -11.44 -0.26
N LEU A 194 -6.36 -11.14 -1.03
CA LEU A 194 -4.97 -11.47 -0.65
C LEU A 194 -4.56 -10.77 0.65
N MET A 195 -4.89 -9.48 0.81
CA MET A 195 -4.62 -8.72 2.03
C MET A 195 -5.29 -9.36 3.26
N VAL A 196 -6.57 -9.73 3.15
CA VAL A 196 -7.32 -10.37 4.24
C VAL A 196 -6.73 -11.73 4.59
N GLU A 197 -6.39 -12.56 3.61
CA GLU A 197 -5.78 -13.86 3.83
C GLU A 197 -4.45 -13.74 4.58
N TYR A 198 -3.54 -12.91 4.07
CA TYR A 198 -2.22 -12.70 4.69
C TYR A 198 -2.34 -12.07 6.09
N PHE A 199 -3.27 -11.14 6.29
CA PHE A 199 -3.53 -10.59 7.62
C PHE A 199 -4.01 -11.70 8.58
N CYS A 200 -5.03 -12.45 8.20
CA CYS A 200 -5.66 -13.45 9.06
C CYS A 200 -4.73 -14.60 9.44
N GLU A 201 -3.84 -15.01 8.51
CA GLU A 201 -2.83 -16.05 8.77
C GLU A 201 -1.63 -15.52 9.58
N GLY A 202 -1.47 -14.20 9.68
CA GLY A 202 -0.35 -13.56 10.41
C GLY A 202 -0.72 -13.05 11.81
N VAL A 203 -1.95 -12.55 11.98
CA VAL A 203 -2.36 -11.84 13.21
C VAL A 203 -2.42 -12.76 14.42
N PHE A 204 -1.97 -12.26 15.58
CA PHE A 204 -2.18 -12.98 16.83
C PHE A 204 -3.63 -12.78 17.30
N TYR A 205 -4.43 -13.85 17.35
CA TYR A 205 -5.87 -13.77 17.63
C TYR A 205 -6.24 -13.02 18.93
N ARG A 206 -5.41 -13.12 19.98
CA ARG A 206 -5.67 -12.36 21.23
C ARG A 206 -5.43 -10.85 21.06
N SER A 207 -4.53 -10.46 20.16
CA SER A 207 -4.30 -9.07 19.81
C SER A 207 -5.40 -8.52 18.91
N TRP A 208 -6.01 -9.35 18.05
CA TRP A 208 -7.15 -8.96 17.23
C TRP A 208 -8.31 -8.47 18.09
N ASP A 209 -8.76 -9.26 19.07
CA ASP A 209 -9.86 -8.91 19.99
C ASP A 209 -9.62 -7.56 20.70
N ALA A 210 -8.37 -7.30 21.09
CA ALA A 210 -7.98 -6.04 21.72
C ALA A 210 -7.86 -4.85 20.75
N SER A 211 -7.70 -5.11 19.44
CA SER A 211 -7.45 -4.08 18.41
C SER A 211 -8.70 -3.73 17.60
N VAL A 212 -9.78 -4.51 17.67
CA VAL A 212 -11.01 -4.26 16.89
C VAL A 212 -11.58 -2.86 17.19
N GLY A 213 -11.57 -2.43 18.45
CA GLY A 213 -12.04 -1.09 18.84
C GLY A 213 -11.25 0.06 18.19
N GLU A 214 -10.00 -0.19 17.81
CA GLU A 214 -9.09 0.82 17.22
C GLU A 214 -9.25 0.95 15.69
N ILE A 215 -10.07 0.09 15.07
CA ILE A 215 -10.33 0.05 13.62
C ILE A 215 -11.83 -0.01 13.31
N GLU A 216 -12.68 0.44 14.23
CA GLU A 216 -14.14 0.47 14.05
C GLU A 216 -14.56 1.35 12.86
N ASP A 217 -13.74 2.33 12.50
CA ASP A 217 -13.92 3.18 11.32
C ASP A 217 -13.56 2.49 10.00
N LYS A 218 -13.16 1.21 10.03
CA LYS A 218 -12.83 0.36 8.85
C LYS A 218 -13.81 -0.83 8.72
N PRO A 219 -15.12 -0.57 8.56
CA PRO A 219 -16.12 -1.62 8.62
C PRO A 219 -15.99 -2.67 7.51
N ALA A 220 -15.50 -2.30 6.32
CA ALA A 220 -15.36 -3.25 5.23
C ALA A 220 -14.26 -4.27 5.53
N PHE A 221 -13.11 -3.81 6.02
CA PHE A 221 -12.03 -4.69 6.45
C PHE A 221 -12.47 -5.63 7.59
N VAL A 222 -13.08 -5.08 8.65
CA VAL A 222 -13.56 -5.87 9.81
C VAL A 222 -14.55 -6.94 9.38
N LEU A 223 -15.47 -6.62 8.46
CA LEU A 223 -16.44 -7.57 7.93
C LEU A 223 -15.74 -8.73 7.20
N GLN A 224 -14.75 -8.45 6.35
CA GLN A 224 -14.07 -9.49 5.58
C GLN A 224 -13.19 -10.38 6.46
N VAL A 225 -12.47 -9.80 7.43
CA VAL A 225 -11.72 -10.57 8.42
C VAL A 225 -12.66 -11.49 9.22
N SER A 226 -13.81 -10.98 9.65
CA SER A 226 -14.81 -11.77 10.37
C SER A 226 -15.34 -12.93 9.54
N ARG A 227 -15.62 -12.70 8.25
CA ARG A 227 -16.01 -13.75 7.30
C ARG A 227 -14.92 -14.79 7.12
N TYR A 228 -13.66 -14.37 7.00
CA TYR A 228 -12.53 -15.26 6.87
C TYR A 228 -12.39 -16.19 8.10
N PHE A 229 -12.42 -15.62 9.31
CA PHE A 229 -12.36 -16.41 10.55
C PHE A 229 -13.56 -17.36 10.68
N ALA A 230 -14.77 -16.93 10.34
CA ALA A 230 -15.95 -17.80 10.34
C ALA A 230 -15.79 -18.99 9.37
N ALA A 231 -15.28 -18.74 8.15
CA ALA A 231 -15.02 -19.78 7.17
C ALA A 231 -13.95 -20.78 7.65
N LYS A 232 -12.84 -20.28 8.20
CA LYS A 232 -11.79 -21.13 8.79
C LYS A 232 -12.31 -21.97 9.95
N LEU A 233 -13.11 -21.37 10.84
CA LEU A 233 -13.70 -22.09 11.97
C LEU A 233 -14.66 -23.19 11.48
N ALA A 234 -15.47 -22.93 10.46
CA ALA A 234 -16.35 -23.94 9.87
C ALA A 234 -15.56 -25.16 9.36
N ILE A 235 -14.48 -24.92 8.61
CA ILE A 235 -13.59 -25.99 8.11
C ILE A 235 -12.99 -26.78 9.28
N LEU A 236 -12.52 -26.11 10.33
CA LEU A 236 -11.96 -26.78 11.52
C LEU A 236 -13.01 -27.60 12.29
N LEU A 237 -14.27 -27.13 12.33
CA LEU A 237 -15.38 -27.85 12.96
C LEU A 237 -15.75 -29.11 12.18
N GLU A 238 -15.79 -29.04 10.85
CA GLU A 238 -16.03 -30.21 9.99
C GLU A 238 -14.94 -31.28 10.18
N GLN A 239 -13.68 -30.86 10.34
CA GLN A 239 -12.57 -31.76 10.64
C GLN A 239 -12.60 -32.32 12.06
N ARG A 240 -13.16 -31.56 13.02
CA ARG A 240 -13.22 -31.91 14.44
C ARG A 240 -14.64 -32.36 14.80
N SER A 241 -14.96 -33.62 14.50
CA SER A 241 -16.26 -34.29 14.69
C SER A 241 -16.91 -34.24 16.10
N LYS A 242 -16.35 -33.50 17.06
CA LYS A 242 -16.74 -33.50 18.49
C LYS A 242 -17.16 -32.13 19.05
N LEU A 243 -17.09 -31.04 18.29
CA LEU A 243 -17.59 -29.74 18.77
C LEU A 243 -19.11 -29.69 18.62
N LYS A 244 -19.83 -30.24 19.62
CA LYS A 244 -21.28 -30.14 19.71
C LYS A 244 -21.67 -28.70 20.02
N ARG A 245 -22.42 -28.07 19.13
CA ARG A 245 -23.07 -26.78 19.40
C ARG A 245 -24.03 -26.98 20.56
N LYS A 246 -23.86 -26.20 21.62
CA LYS A 246 -24.76 -26.20 22.77
C LYS A 246 -25.78 -25.08 22.56
N GLU A 247 -27.05 -25.43 22.56
CA GLU A 247 -28.12 -24.43 22.64
C GLU A 247 -28.05 -23.75 24.00
N LEU A 248 -28.01 -22.41 24.00
CA LEU A 248 -28.04 -21.64 25.22
C LEU A 248 -29.48 -21.64 25.74
N LYS A 249 -29.65 -21.86 27.05
CA LYS A 249 -30.96 -21.69 27.69
C LYS A 249 -31.37 -20.23 27.62
N MET A 250 -32.68 -19.96 27.53
CA MET A 250 -33.23 -18.61 27.58
C MET A 250 -32.72 -17.88 28.83
N PRO A 251 -32.30 -16.60 28.73
CA PRO A 251 -31.92 -15.81 29.90
C PRO A 251 -33.12 -15.73 30.84
N THR A 252 -32.99 -16.25 32.05
CA THR A 252 -33.98 -16.03 33.10
C THR A 252 -33.80 -14.61 33.63
N SER A 253 -34.78 -13.75 33.38
CA SER A 253 -34.93 -12.49 34.09
C SER A 253 -35.27 -12.82 35.55
N GLU A 254 -34.28 -12.74 36.43
CA GLU A 254 -34.56 -12.67 37.87
C GLU A 254 -35.10 -11.26 38.15
N GLU A 255 -36.37 -11.21 38.59
CA GLU A 255 -36.99 -10.05 39.24
C GLU A 255 -36.45 -9.87 40.67
#